data_AF-H1PYN8-F1
#
_entry.id   AF-H1PYN8-F1
#
_cell.length_a   1.000
_cell.length_b   1.000
_cell.length_c   1.000
_cell.angle_alpha   90.00
_cell.angle_beta   90.00
_cell.angle_gamma   90.00
#
_symmetry.space_group_name_H-M   'P 1'
#
loop_
_entity.id
_entity.type
_entity.pdbx_description
1 polymer ?
#
loop_
_entity_poly.entity_id
_entity_poly.type
_entity_poly.pdbx_seq_one_letter_code
_entity_poly.pdbx_strand_id
1 'polypeptide(L)' 'MLKENQDYIIQPRTVTIGDIVFKQDEVIKVLELSPSTVKLLRYSTGEILTVDKRAIEIVV' A
#
# COMPACT_ATOMS: atom_id res chain seq x y z
N MET A 1 -10.66 6.95 -1.97
CA MET A 1 -11.15 5.58 -1.69
C MET A 1 -10.35 4.61 -2.53
N LEU A 2 -9.73 3.63 -1.88
CA LEU A 2 -8.99 2.57 -2.58
C LEU A 2 -9.94 1.69 -3.40
N LYS A 3 -9.44 1.16 -4.52
CA LYS A 3 -10.13 0.21 -5.38
C LYS A 3 -9.26 -1.02 -5.59
N GLU A 4 -9.91 -2.17 -5.70
CA GLU A 4 -9.23 -3.43 -6.03
C GLU A 4 -8.69 -3.40 -7.46
N ASN A 5 -7.58 -4.12 -7.67
CA ASN A 5 -6.86 -4.22 -8.93
C ASN A 5 -6.42 -2.89 -9.52
N GLN A 6 -6.26 -1.86 -8.68
CA GLN A 6 -5.76 -0.55 -9.07
C GLN A 6 -4.35 -0.31 -8.52
N ASP A 7 -3.56 0.38 -9.33
CA ASP A 7 -2.19 0.79 -8.99
C ASP A 7 -2.21 2.16 -8.30
N TYR A 8 -1.35 2.31 -7.29
CA TYR A 8 -1.19 3.51 -6.49
C TYR A 8 0.29 3.82 -6.31
N ILE A 9 0.61 5.11 -6.13
CA ILE A 9 1.97 5.61 -5.95
C ILE A 9 2.08 6.22 -4.56
N ILE A 10 3.03 5.74 -3.77
CA ILE A 10 3.31 6.27 -2.45
C ILE A 10 3.87 7.70 -2.57
N GLN A 11 3.13 8.68 -2.05
CA GLN A 11 3.48 10.10 -2.15
C GLN A 11 4.48 10.59 -1.09
N PRO A 12 4.40 10.17 0.20
CA PRO A 12 5.34 10.65 1.22
C PRO A 12 6.79 10.25 0.92
N ARG A 13 7.75 11.08 1.35
CA ARG A 13 9.20 10.81 1.21
C ARG A 13 9.60 9.42 1.70
N THR A 14 9.05 9.01 2.84
CA THR A 14 9.16 7.66 3.40
C THR A 14 8.04 7.48 4.40
N VAL A 15 7.33 6.35 4.36
CA VAL A 15 6.31 6.03 5.36
C VAL A 15 6.52 4.64 5.94
N THR A 16 6.30 4.53 7.24
CA THR A 16 6.42 3.27 7.98
C THR A 16 5.02 2.85 8.45
N ILE A 17 4.59 1.65 8.06
CA ILE A 17 3.32 1.06 8.48
C ILE A 17 3.64 -0.26 9.18
N GLY A 18 3.61 -0.26 10.52
CA GLY A 18 4.16 -1.36 11.32
C GLY A 18 5.66 -1.48 11.08
N ASP A 19 6.13 -2.65 10.66
CA ASP A 19 7.53 -2.91 10.31
C ASP A 19 7.84 -2.71 8.82
N ILE A 20 6.84 -2.31 8.01
CA ILE A 20 6.99 -2.13 6.57
C ILE A 20 7.36 -0.69 6.26
N VAL A 21 8.48 -0.50 5.56
CA VAL A 21 8.90 0.81 5.05
C VAL A 21 8.59 0.89 3.55
N PHE A 22 7.74 1.86 3.20
CA PHE A 22 7.47 2.25 1.83
C PHE A 22 8.32 3.47 1.46
N LYS A 23 8.88 3.44 0.25
CA LYS A 23 9.68 4.55 -0.29
C LYS A 23 8.80 5.48 -1.11
N GLN A 24 9.22 6.73 -1.25
CA GLN A 24 8.59 7.66 -2.17
C GLN A 24 8.56 7.09 -3.60
N ASP A 25 7.48 7.38 -4.32
CA ASP A 25 7.25 6.98 -5.71
C ASP A 25 7.18 5.46 -5.92
N GLU A 26 7.09 4.70 -4.83
CA GLU A 26 6.90 3.27 -4.88
C GLU A 26 5.50 2.93 -5.39
N VAL A 27 5.44 2.06 -6.40
CA VAL A 27 4.18 1.59 -6.99
C VAL A 27 3.71 0.34 -6.25
N ILE A 28 2.46 0.38 -5.80
CA ILE A 28 1.76 -0.74 -5.21
C ILE A 28 0.48 -1.03 -5.98
N LYS A 29 0.05 -2.29 -5.99
CA LYS A 29 -1.26 -2.70 -6.51
C LYS A 29 -2.12 -3.22 -5.39
N VAL A 30 -3.33 -2.68 -5.24
CA VAL A 30 -4.31 -3.22 -4.30
C VAL A 30 -4.87 -4.52 -4.89
N LEU A 31 -4.72 -5.62 -4.17
CA LEU A 31 -5.21 -6.93 -4.57
C LEU A 31 -6.58 -7.23 -3.95
N GLU A 32 -6.77 -6.87 -2.68
CA GLU A 32 -7.99 -7.20 -1.92
C GLU A 32 -8.28 -6.10 -0.89
N LEU A 33 -9.55 -5.71 -0.75
CA LEU A 33 -10.01 -4.74 0.24
C LEU A 33 -10.88 -5.40 1.30
N SER A 34 -10.40 -5.39 2.55
CA SER A 34 -11.21 -5.75 3.71
C SER A 34 -11.69 -4.47 4.44
N PRO A 35 -12.63 -4.58 5.40
CA PRO A 35 -13.11 -3.42 6.16
C PRO A 35 -12.02 -2.65 6.89
N SER A 36 -11.02 -3.34 7.44
CA SER A 36 -9.92 -2.77 8.24
C SER A 36 -8.54 -2.89 7.58
N THR A 37 -8.36 -3.82 6.65
CA THR A 37 -7.07 -4.14 6.05
C THR A 37 -7.10 -4.07 4.54
N VAL A 38 -5.92 -3.91 3.95
CA VAL A 38 -5.70 -3.92 2.50
C VAL A 38 -4.58 -4.90 2.21
N LYS A 39 -4.82 -5.80 1.26
CA LYS A 39 -3.79 -6.65 0.69
C LYS A 39 -3.25 -5.99 -0.55
N LEU A 40 -1.94 -5.82 -0.63
CA LEU A 40 -1.27 -5.12 -1.71
C LEU A 40 -0.04 -5.88 -2.21
N LEU A 41 0.28 -5.68 -3.48
CA LEU A 41 1.51 -6.14 -4.13
C LEU A 41 2.46 -4.95 -4.27
N ARG A 42 3.70 -5.08 -3.81
CA ARG A 42 4.78 -4.13 -4.06
C ARG A 42 5.45 -4.47 -5.38
N TYR A 43 5.50 -3.54 -6.34
CA TYR A 43 6.18 -3.80 -7.61
C TYR A 43 7.71 -3.84 -7.46
N SER A 44 8.24 -3.11 -6.48
CA SER A 44 9.69 -3.02 -6.23
C SER A 44 10.30 -4.35 -5.76
N THR A 45 9.57 -5.10 -4.93
CA THR A 45 10.05 -6.36 -4.32
C THR A 45 9.28 -7.60 -4.78
N GLY A 46 8.12 -7.44 -5.42
CA GLY A 46 7.20 -8.53 -5.75
C GLY A 46 6.47 -9.10 -4.52
N GLU A 47 6.65 -8.50 -3.33
CA GLU A 47 6.04 -8.98 -2.10
C GLU A 47 4.56 -8.63 -2.01
N ILE A 48 3.80 -9.55 -1.43
CA ILE A 48 2.41 -9.34 -1.07
C ILE A 48 2.33 -9.07 0.43
N LEU A 49 1.75 -7.94 0.80
CA LEU A 49 1.63 -7.49 2.18
C LEU A 49 0.18 -7.21 2.53
N THR A 50 -0.14 -7.39 3.80
CA THR A 50 -1.42 -6.98 4.39
C THR A 50 -1.15 -5.89 5.41
N VAL A 51 -1.81 -4.74 5.25
CA VAL A 51 -1.59 -3.54 6.07
C VAL A 51 -2.92 -2.90 6.45
N ASP A 52 -2.89 -1.98 7.42
CA ASP A 52 -4.08 -1.21 7.80
C ASP A 52 -4.55 -0.33 6.64
N LYS A 53 -5.86 -0.39 6.37
CA LYS A 53 -6.48 0.34 5.27
C LYS A 53 -6.30 1.86 5.39
N ARG A 54 -6.47 2.40 6.61
CA ARG A 54 -6.39 3.84 6.86
C ARG A 54 -4.96 4.32 6.66
N ALA A 55 -3.99 3.52 7.07
CA ALA A 55 -2.58 3.85 6.88
C ALA A 55 -2.24 3.98 5.38
N ILE A 56 -2.78 3.10 4.54
CA ILE A 56 -2.60 3.19 3.08
C ILE A 56 -3.33 4.39 2.49
N GLU A 57 -4.58 4.64 2.89
CA GLU A 57 -5.37 5.77 2.38
C GLU A 57 -4.73 7.15 2.63
N ILE A 58 -3.83 7.27 3.60
CA ILE A 58 -3.12 8.53 3.92
C ILE A 58 -1.92 8.74 2.99
N VAL A 59 -1.33 7.67 2.46
CA VAL A 59 0.00 7.70 1.81
C VAL A 59 -0.05 7.52 0.30
N VAL A 60 -1.19 7.10 -0.24
CA VAL A 60 -1.44 6.95 -1.68
C VAL A 60 -2.19 8.14 -2.28
#